data_AF-A0A923X6T2-F1
#
_entry.id   AF-A0A923X6T2-F1
#
_cell.length_a   1.000
_cell.length_b   1.000
_cell.length_c   1.000
_cell.angle_alpha   90.00
_cell.angle_beta   90.00
_cell.angle_gamma   90.00
#
_symmetry.space_group_name_H-M   'P 1'
#
loop_
_entity.id
_entity.type
_entity.pdbx_description
1 polymer ?
#
loop_
_entity_poly.entity_id
_entity_poly.type
_entity_poly.pdbx_seq_one_letter_code
_entity_poly.pdbx_strand_id
1 'polypeptide(L)' 'MKRQLTNMKARIDNVYGKVGVPILMYFLGVPGFLCVLVWFFAFRGK' A
#
# COMPACT_ATOMS: atom_id res chain seq x y z
N MET A 1 -12.40 8.78 -32.48
CA MET A 1 -11.97 7.54 -31.80
C MET A 1 -10.99 7.76 -30.62
N LYS A 2 -10.13 8.78 -30.63
CA LYS A 2 -9.13 9.03 -29.56
C LYS A 2 -9.68 9.25 -28.14
N ARG A 3 -10.89 9.82 -27.99
CA ARG A 3 -11.53 10.07 -26.67
C ARG A 3 -11.87 8.81 -25.88
N GLN A 4 -12.15 7.68 -26.55
CA GLN A 4 -12.47 6.44 -25.86
C GLN A 4 -11.21 5.82 -25.23
N LEU A 5 -10.08 5.94 -25.92
CA LEU A 5 -8.78 5.46 -25.44
C LEU A 5 -8.32 6.21 -24.18
N THR A 6 -8.53 7.53 -24.13
CA THR A 6 -8.19 8.35 -22.95
C THR A 6 -9.03 7.98 -21.73
N ASN A 7 -10.33 7.74 -21.93
CA ASN A 7 -11.23 7.32 -20.85
C ASN A 7 -10.89 5.92 -20.33
N MET A 8 -10.53 4.99 -21.22
CA MET A 8 -10.07 3.65 -20.81
C MET A 8 -8.77 3.72 -20.01
N LYS A 9 -7.80 4.51 -20.46
CA LYS A 9 -6.54 4.70 -19.73
C LYS A 9 -6.76 5.33 -18.35
N ALA A 10 -7.62 6.35 -18.25
CA ALA A 10 -7.96 6.98 -16.97
C ALA A 10 -8.66 6.01 -15.99
N ARG A 11 -9.51 5.10 -16.48
CA ARG A 11 -10.14 4.07 -15.64
C ARG A 11 -9.13 3.07 -15.11
N ILE A 12 -8.20 2.63 -15.96
CA ILE A 12 -7.12 1.73 -15.61
C ILE A 12 -6.26 2.40 -14.53
N ASP A 13 -5.74 3.59 -14.78
CA ASP A 13 -4.87 4.32 -13.84
C ASP A 13 -5.55 4.55 -12.46
N ASN A 14 -6.88 4.77 -12.41
CA ASN A 14 -7.64 4.85 -11.17
C ASN A 14 -7.72 3.53 -10.38
N VAL A 15 -7.88 2.40 -11.07
CA VAL A 15 -7.93 1.07 -10.43
C VAL A 15 -6.55 0.70 -9.88
N TYR A 16 -5.49 0.95 -10.66
CA TYR A 16 -4.11 0.74 -10.22
C TYR A 16 -3.75 1.63 -9.03
N GLY A 17 -4.14 2.91 -9.04
CA GLY A 17 -3.92 3.81 -7.90
C GLY A 17 -4.64 3.36 -6.63
N LYS A 18 -5.85 2.82 -6.76
CA LYS A 18 -6.66 2.38 -5.61
C LYS A 18 -6.09 1.15 -4.89
N VAL A 19 -5.42 0.26 -5.63
CA VAL A 19 -4.87 -1.00 -5.08
C VAL A 19 -3.36 -0.91 -4.83
N GLY A 20 -2.62 -0.20 -5.68
CA GLY A 20 -1.17 -0.05 -5.56
C GLY A 20 -0.73 0.77 -4.35
N VAL A 21 -1.45 1.83 -4.00
CA VAL A 21 -1.14 2.67 -2.84
C VAL A 21 -1.21 1.90 -1.51
N PRO A 22 -2.30 1.17 -1.18
CA PRO A 22 -2.36 0.42 0.07
C PRO A 22 -1.36 -0.75 0.12
N ILE A 23 -1.07 -1.41 -0.99
CA ILE A 23 -0.02 -2.45 -1.04
C ILE A 23 1.36 -1.85 -0.78
N LEU A 24 1.69 -0.71 -1.40
CA LEU A 24 2.95 -0.03 -1.19
C LEU A 24 3.10 0.45 0.26
N MET A 25 2.03 1.00 0.85
CA MET A 25 2.02 1.35 2.28
C MET A 25 2.14 0.12 3.19
N TYR A 26 1.58 -1.03 2.80
CA TYR A 26 1.75 -2.27 3.53
C TYR A 26 3.23 -2.69 3.53
N PHE A 27 3.90 -2.74 2.38
CA PHE A 27 5.32 -3.11 2.30
C PHE A 27 6.28 -2.09 2.95
N LEU A 28 5.95 -0.80 2.93
CA LEU A 28 6.78 0.22 3.60
C LEU A 28 6.53 0.31 5.11
N GLY A 29 5.28 0.15 5.55
CA GLY A 29 4.87 0.38 6.94
C GLY A 29 4.85 -0.86 7.82
N VAL A 30 4.45 -2.01 7.29
CA VAL A 30 4.31 -3.25 8.06
C VAL A 30 5.63 -3.79 8.59
N PRO A 31 6.78 -3.73 7.88
CA PRO A 31 8.05 -4.20 8.43
C PRO A 31 8.45 -3.42 9.69
N GLY A 32 8.30 -2.10 9.67
CA GLY A 32 8.57 -1.24 10.82
C GLY A 32 7.59 -1.48 11.96
N PHE A 33 6.30 -1.64 11.64
CA PHE A 33 5.26 -1.93 12.63
C PHE A 33 5.50 -3.27 13.34
N LEU A 34 5.84 -4.33 12.61
CA LEU A 34 6.18 -5.63 13.18
C LEU A 34 7.42 -5.56 14.06
N CYS A 35 8.44 -4.80 13.67
CA CYS A 35 9.64 -4.59 14.48
C CYS A 35 9.31 -3.92 15.82
N VAL A 36 8.47 -2.87 15.81
CA VAL A 36 8.02 -2.19 17.03
C VAL A 36 7.14 -3.11 17.89
N LEU A 37 6.26 -3.90 17.28
CA LEU A 37 5.43 -4.88 18.01
C LEU A 37 6.29 -5.94 18.70
N VAL A 38 7.22 -6.55 17.95
CA VAL A 38 8.12 -7.58 18.48
C VAL A 38 9.00 -6.97 19.56
N TRP A 39 9.53 -5.77 19.37
CA TRP A 39 10.28 -5.05 20.39
C TRP A 39 9.41 -4.84 21.65
N PHE A 40 8.20 -4.32 21.49
CA PHE A 40 7.31 -4.09 22.62
C PHE A 40 7.00 -5.38 23.38
N PHE A 41 6.63 -6.48 22.71
CA PHE A 41 6.34 -7.75 23.38
C PHE A 41 7.59 -8.44 23.95
N ALA A 42 8.75 -8.32 23.31
CA ALA A 42 9.99 -8.94 23.76
C ALA A 42 10.64 -8.20 24.95
N PHE A 43 10.45 -6.88 25.05
CA PHE A 43 11.07 -6.05 26.08
C PHE A 43 10.08 -5.60 27.18
N ARG A 44 8.75 -5.66 26.97
CA ARG A 44 7.73 -5.30 27.99
C ARG A 44 7.38 -6.49 28.89
N GLY A 45 8.40 -7.07 29.51
CA GLY A 45 8.26 -8.22 30.42
C GLY A 45 9.52 -8.59 31.21
N LYS A 46 10.52 -7.69 31.27
CA LYS A 46 11.60 -7.73 32.27
C LYS A 46 11.60 -6.42 33.03
#